data_AF-A0A2R7TFP5-F1
#
_entry.id   AF-A0A2R7TFP5-F1
#
_cell.length_a   1.000
_cell.length_b   1.000
_cell.length_c   1.000
_cell.angle_alpha   90.00
_cell.angle_beta   90.00
_cell.angle_gamma   90.00
#
_symmetry.space_group_name_H-M   'P 1'
#
loop_
_entity.id
_entity.type
_entity.pdbx_description
1 polymer ?
#
loop_
_entity_poly.entity_id
_entity_poly.type
_entity_poly.pdbx_seq_one_letter_code
_entity_poly.pdbx_strand_id
1 'polypeptide(L)'
;MAGASPMSAAALAALQDYLARESRHGPMEAAEAVAPQLQALRVDAARLLNAGTDEVAVLASASAALGAVWSALVHTRPLRPGDRVLVGRQEWGGNLA
;
A
#
# COMPACT_ATOMS: atom_id res chain seq x y z
N MET A 1 11.86 -18.52 7.74
CA MET A 1 11.08 -17.69 6.79
C MET A 1 9.61 -17.89 7.08
N ALA A 2 8.88 -16.83 7.41
CA ALA A 2 7.42 -16.86 7.36
C ALA A 2 7.00 -16.50 5.93
N GLY A 3 6.26 -17.39 5.27
CA GLY A 3 5.61 -17.08 3.98
C GLY A 3 4.38 -16.20 4.19
N ALA A 4 3.60 -15.98 3.13
CA ALA A 4 2.33 -15.29 3.24
C ALA A 4 1.32 -16.12 4.07
N SER A 5 0.61 -15.47 4.99
CA SER A 5 -0.56 -16.06 5.64
C SER A 5 -1.72 -16.19 4.63
N PRO A 6 -2.64 -17.15 4.82
CA PRO A 6 -3.83 -17.24 3.99
C PRO A 6 -4.70 -15.98 4.13
N MET A 7 -5.40 -15.61 3.06
CA MET A 7 -6.38 -14.52 3.10
C MET A 7 -7.55 -14.89 4.02
N SER A 8 -8.08 -13.90 4.74
CA SER A 8 -9.31 -14.09 5.50
C SER A 8 -10.51 -14.28 4.56
N ALA A 9 -11.54 -15.00 5.02
CA ALA A 9 -12.77 -15.20 4.25
C ALA A 9 -13.42 -13.88 3.84
N ALA A 10 -13.39 -12.87 4.72
CA ALA A 10 -13.91 -11.53 4.43
C ALA A 10 -13.14 -10.82 3.32
N ALA A 11 -11.80 -10.89 3.33
CA ALA A 11 -10.96 -10.28 2.29
C ALA A 11 -11.17 -10.97 0.93
N LEU A 12 -11.27 -12.31 0.91
CA LEU A 12 -11.54 -13.06 -0.31
C LEU A 12 -12.91 -12.71 -0.91
N ALA A 13 -13.95 -12.63 -0.08
CA ALA A 13 -15.29 -12.26 -0.53
C ALA A 13 -15.34 -10.84 -1.12
N ALA A 14 -14.67 -9.88 -0.49
CA ALA A 14 -14.60 -8.50 -0.98
C ALA A 14 -13.90 -8.42 -2.35
N LEU A 15 -12.80 -9.16 -2.54
CA LEU A 15 -12.11 -9.23 -3.82
C LEU A 15 -12.99 -9.85 -4.92
N GLN A 16 -13.70 -10.93 -4.60
CA GLN A 16 -14.61 -11.58 -5.55
C GLN A 16 -15.77 -10.67 -5.94
N ASP A 17 -16.36 -9.94 -4.99
CA ASP A 17 -17.43 -8.98 -5.27
C ASP A 17 -16.93 -7.84 -6.18
N TYR A 18 -15.74 -7.30 -5.92
CA TYR A 18 -15.13 -6.29 -6.78
C TYR A 18 -14.92 -6.80 -8.21
N LEU A 19 -14.28 -7.97 -8.37
CA LEU A 19 -14.02 -8.55 -9.69
C LEU A 19 -15.31 -8.90 -10.44
N ALA A 20 -16.35 -9.35 -9.73
CA ALA A 20 -17.65 -9.59 -10.32
C ALA A 20 -18.30 -8.30 -10.85
N ARG A 21 -18.21 -7.20 -10.10
CA ARG A 21 -18.72 -5.88 -10.55
C ARG A 21 -17.95 -5.36 -11.74
N GLU A 22 -16.62 -5.40 -11.67
CA GLU A 22 -15.73 -4.98 -12.76
C GLU A 22 -16.03 -5.76 -14.05
N SER A 23 -16.27 -7.06 -13.96
CA SER A 23 -16.64 -7.89 -15.11
C SER A 23 -17.98 -7.52 -15.76
N ARG A 24 -18.91 -6.94 -15.00
CA ARG A 24 -20.27 -6.61 -15.46
C ARG A 24 -20.42 -5.18 -15.92
N HIS A 25 -19.71 -4.26 -15.27
CA HIS A 25 -19.92 -2.82 -15.42
C HIS A 25 -18.70 -2.09 -15.99
N GLY A 26 -17.52 -2.71 -15.95
CA GLY A 26 -16.27 -2.07 -16.28
C GLY A 26 -15.49 -1.59 -15.06
N PRO A 27 -14.19 -1.30 -15.23
CA PRO A 27 -13.30 -0.92 -14.14
C PRO A 27 -13.62 0.45 -13.52
N MET A 28 -14.09 1.41 -14.30
CA MET A 28 -14.36 2.77 -13.82
C MET A 28 -15.56 2.77 -12.86
N GLU A 29 -16.65 2.14 -13.28
CA GLU A 29 -17.91 2.01 -12.56
C GLU A 29 -17.72 1.16 -11.29
N ALA A 30 -16.93 0.08 -11.38
CA ALA A 30 -16.59 -0.73 -10.22
C ALA A 30 -15.76 0.07 -9.19
N ALA A 31 -14.78 0.86 -9.65
CA ALA A 31 -13.96 1.71 -8.79
C ALA A 31 -14.79 2.79 -8.08
N GLU A 32 -15.69 3.47 -8.81
CA GLU A 32 -16.61 4.46 -8.20
C GLU A 32 -17.52 3.81 -7.16
N ALA A 33 -18.06 2.63 -7.45
CA ALA A 33 -18.95 1.92 -6.54
C ALA A 33 -18.27 1.51 -5.21
N VAL A 34 -16.95 1.27 -5.22
CA VAL A 34 -16.19 0.89 -4.01
C VAL A 34 -15.45 2.06 -3.35
N ALA A 35 -15.53 3.27 -3.91
CA ALA A 35 -14.84 4.45 -3.36
C ALA A 35 -15.16 4.72 -1.86
N PRO A 36 -16.43 4.59 -1.39
CA PRO A 36 -16.72 4.75 0.04
C PRO A 36 -16.02 3.70 0.93
N GLN A 37 -15.87 2.47 0.43
CA GLN A 37 -15.20 1.39 1.15
C GLN A 37 -13.69 1.63 1.21
N LEU A 38 -13.09 2.15 0.14
CA LEU A 38 -11.67 2.56 0.14
C LEU A 38 -11.41 3.73 1.10
N GLN A 39 -12.37 4.65 1.25
CA GLN A 39 -12.26 5.71 2.24
C GLN A 39 -12.33 5.15 3.67
N ALA A 40 -13.27 4.24 3.95
CA ALA A 40 -13.35 3.55 5.23
C ALA A 40 -12.06 2.78 5.56
N LEU A 41 -11.50 2.06 4.57
CA LEU A 41 -10.22 1.37 4.71
C LEU A 41 -9.09 2.31 5.17
N ARG A 42 -8.98 3.51 4.59
CA ARG A 42 -7.97 4.49 5.02
C ARG A 42 -8.20 4.96 6.46
N VAL A 43 -9.46 5.18 6.85
CA VAL A 43 -9.81 5.54 8.24
C VAL A 43 -9.44 4.43 9.22
N ASP A 44 -9.75 3.18 8.89
CA ASP A 44 -9.45 2.04 9.75
C ASP A 44 -7.94 1.79 9.84
N ALA A 45 -7.21 1.92 8.74
CA ALA A 45 -5.76 1.83 8.71
C ALA A 45 -5.10 2.95 9.55
N ALA A 46 -5.57 4.19 9.42
CA ALA A 46 -5.09 5.32 10.20
C ALA A 46 -5.29 5.09 11.71
N ARG A 47 -6.48 4.59 12.11
CA ARG A 47 -6.76 4.21 13.50
C ARG A 47 -5.84 3.08 13.98
N LEU A 48 -5.63 2.04 13.18
CA LEU A 48 -4.77 0.91 13.52
C LEU A 48 -3.31 1.34 13.73
N LEU A 49 -2.83 2.28 12.90
CA LEU A 49 -1.46 2.79 12.92
C LEU A 49 -1.28 3.98 13.88
N ASN A 50 -2.35 4.44 14.53
CA ASN A 50 -2.36 5.66 15.34
C ASN A 50 -1.83 6.89 14.55
N ALA A 51 -2.34 7.08 13.34
CA ALA A 51 -1.96 8.13 12.40
C ALA A 51 -3.19 8.94 11.93
N GLY A 52 -2.95 10.04 11.22
CA GLY A 52 -3.97 10.77 10.46
C GLY A 52 -4.39 10.04 9.18
N THR A 53 -5.61 10.28 8.70
CA THR A 53 -6.09 9.66 7.45
C THR A 53 -5.34 10.13 6.21
N ASP A 54 -4.84 11.36 6.24
CA ASP A 54 -4.01 12.00 5.23
C ASP A 54 -2.54 11.51 5.27
N GLU A 55 -2.15 10.80 6.32
CA GLU A 55 -0.83 10.17 6.44
C GLU A 55 -0.80 8.72 5.87
N VAL A 56 -1.94 8.21 5.40
CA VAL A 56 -2.07 6.83 4.89
C VAL A 56 -2.15 6.80 3.36
N ALA A 57 -1.11 6.25 2.74
CA ALA A 57 -1.09 5.89 1.32
C ALA A 57 -1.25 4.37 1.13
N VAL A 58 -2.13 3.96 0.21
CA VAL A 58 -2.34 2.55 -0.15
C VAL A 58 -1.61 2.27 -1.46
N LEU A 59 -0.69 1.29 -1.45
CA LEU A 59 0.08 0.86 -2.61
C LEU A 59 -0.07 -0.65 -2.83
N ALA A 60 0.34 -1.12 -4.01
CA ALA A 60 0.14 -2.51 -4.44
C ALA A 60 0.91 -3.56 -3.60
N SER A 61 2.03 -3.18 -2.99
CA SER A 61 2.83 -4.05 -2.12
C SER A 61 3.78 -3.24 -1.23
N ALA A 62 4.36 -3.88 -0.21
CA ALA A 62 5.38 -3.25 0.64
C ALA A 62 6.63 -2.83 -0.16
N SER A 63 7.07 -3.65 -1.11
CA SER A 63 8.23 -3.34 -1.95
C SER A 63 7.96 -2.17 -2.91
N ALA A 64 6.77 -2.14 -3.52
CA ALA A 64 6.36 -1.00 -4.35
C ALA A 64 6.24 0.29 -3.52
N ALA A 65 5.75 0.19 -2.28
CA ALA A 65 5.66 1.32 -1.36
C ALA A 65 7.03 1.93 -1.05
N LEU A 66 8.02 1.11 -0.69
CA LEU A 66 9.38 1.59 -0.41
C LEU A 66 10.03 2.27 -1.61
N GLY A 67 9.90 1.67 -2.80
CA GLY A 67 10.40 2.28 -4.04
C GLY A 67 9.75 3.64 -4.32
N ALA A 68 8.43 3.74 -4.16
CA ALA A 68 7.69 4.99 -4.34
C ALA A 68 8.13 6.07 -3.33
N VAL A 69 8.31 5.70 -2.06
CA VAL A 69 8.79 6.61 -1.01
C VAL A 69 10.20 7.13 -1.33
N TRP A 70 11.13 6.25 -1.71
CA TRP A 70 12.48 6.66 -2.08
C TRP A 70 12.50 7.56 -3.31
N SER A 71 11.73 7.22 -4.34
CA SER A 71 11.61 8.05 -5.54
C SER A 71 11.10 9.45 -5.21
N ALA A 72 10.04 9.55 -4.40
CA ALA A 72 9.49 10.84 -3.97
C ALA A 72 10.48 11.63 -3.10
N LEU A 73 11.20 10.96 -2.19
CA LEU A 73 12.17 11.60 -1.32
C LEU A 73 13.37 12.14 -2.10
N VAL A 74 13.93 11.36 -3.03
CA VAL A 74 15.05 11.83 -3.88
C VAL A 74 14.60 12.92 -4.85
N HIS A 75 13.37 12.85 -5.36
CA HIS A 75 12.82 13.89 -6.23
C HIS A 75 12.69 15.24 -5.49
N THR A 76 12.21 15.22 -4.25
CA THR A 76 11.99 16.44 -3.44
C THR A 76 13.24 16.90 -2.69
N ARG A 77 14.14 15.96 -2.35
CA ARG A 77 15.41 16.18 -1.65
C ARG A 77 16.50 15.30 -2.26
N PRO A 78 17.15 15.74 -3.35
CA PRO A 78 18.20 14.98 -4.00
C PRO A 78 19.34 14.68 -3.03
N LEU A 79 19.73 13.41 -2.96
CA LEU A 79 20.91 12.98 -2.23
C LEU A 79 22.16 13.59 -2.88
N ARG A 80 23.07 14.08 -2.04
CA ARG A 80 24.31 14.72 -2.46
C ARG A 80 25.50 13.83 -2.17
N PRO A 81 26.64 14.05 -2.88
CA PRO A 81 27.88 13.41 -2.51
C PRO A 81 28.20 13.65 -1.03
N GLY A 82 28.43 12.56 -0.29
CA GLY A 82 28.71 12.60 1.16
C GLY A 82 27.51 12.29 2.05
N ASP A 83 26.28 12.32 1.53
CA ASP A 83 25.10 11.89 2.28
C ASP A 83 25.17 10.40 2.61
N ARG A 84 24.61 10.03 3.77
CA ARG A 84 24.61 8.65 4.26
C ARG A 84 23.20 8.24 4.64
N VAL A 85 22.78 7.08 4.14
CA VAL A 85 21.52 6.43 4.52
C VAL A 85 21.84 5.32 5.52
N LEU A 86 21.21 5.37 6.69
CA LEU A 86 21.34 4.34 7.71
C LEU A 86 20.28 3.26 7.47
N VAL A 87 20.71 2.00 7.50
CA VAL A 87 19.84 0.83 7.35
C VAL A 87 20.07 -0.12 8.51
N GLY A 88 19.03 -0.85 8.92
CA GLY A 88 19.15 -1.89 9.92
C GLY A 88 20.01 -3.07 9.43
N ARG A 89 20.69 -3.75 10.34
CA ARG A 89 21.53 -4.92 10.01
C ARG A 89 20.71 -6.15 9.57
N GLN A 90 19.43 -6.18 9.94
CA GLN A 90 18.50 -7.28 9.70
C GLN A 90 17.34 -6.82 8.80
N GLU A 91 17.58 -5.81 7.97
CA GLU A 91 16.59 -5.35 6.99
C GLU A 91 16.25 -6.47 6.01
N TRP A 92 14.99 -6.48 5.58
CA TRP A 92 14.56 -7.39 4.54
C TRP A 92 15.21 -7.00 3.21
N GLY A 93 15.68 -7.99 2.44
CA GLY A 93 16.52 -7.75 1.25
C GLY A 93 15.90 -6.83 0.20
N GLY A 94 14.58 -6.86 -0.01
CA GLY A 94 13.94 -5.94 -0.96
C GLY A 94 13.72 -4.51 -0.43
N ASN A 95 14.14 -4.20 0.81
CA ASN A 95 14.34 -2.82 1.26
C ASN A 95 15.70 -2.26 0.79
N LEU A 96 16.64 -3.15 0.41
CA LEU A 96 18.01 -2.82 0.02
C LEU A 96 18.31 -3.04 -1.48
N ALA A 97 17.44 -3.77 -2.18
CA ALA A 97 17.61 -4.20 -3.57
C ALA A 97 17.26 -3.10 -4.58
#